data_AF-A0A136JRH7-F1
#
_entry.id   AF-A0A136JRH7-F1
#
_cell.length_a   1.000
_cell.length_b   1.000
_cell.length_c   1.000
_cell.angle_alpha   90.00
_cell.angle_beta   90.00
_cell.angle_gamma   90.00
#
_symmetry.space_group_name_H-M   'P 1'
#
loop_
_entity.id
_entity.type
_entity.pdbx_description
1 polymer ?
#
loop_
_entity_poly.entity_id
_entity_poly.type
_entity_poly.pdbx_seq_one_letter_code
_entity_poly.pdbx_strand_id
1 'polypeptide(L)' 'MSADGGEAGDREALDARFRRWRAAHRTPSTVLDAHREVILERVSQSMTFEGEPVTVSRLKTLLEQSGPWPKNPDT' A
#
# COMPACT_ATOMS: atom_id res chain seq x y z
N MET A 1 17.08 -18.83 -30.86
CA MET A 1 16.03 -18.58 -29.87
C MET A 1 16.12 -17.12 -29.47
N SER A 2 15.19 -16.28 -29.93
CA SER A 2 15.21 -14.84 -29.66
C SER A 2 14.47 -14.55 -28.37
N ALA A 3 15.21 -14.30 -27.29
CA ALA A 3 14.69 -13.86 -25.99
C ALA A 3 14.30 -12.35 -25.99
N ASP A 4 14.68 -11.62 -27.03
CA ASP A 4 14.62 -10.15 -27.11
C ASP A 4 13.17 -9.60 -27.21
N GLY A 5 12.24 -10.40 -27.74
CA GLY A 5 10.83 -10.00 -27.87
C GLY A 5 10.05 -10.03 -26.55
N GLY A 6 10.50 -10.80 -25.56
CA GLY A 6 9.86 -10.92 -24.24
C GLY A 6 10.17 -9.73 -23.33
N GLU A 7 11.45 -9.33 -23.25
CA GLU A 7 11.87 -8.20 -22.42
C GLU A 7 11.33 -6.86 -22.92
N ALA A 8 11.25 -6.67 -24.24
CA ALA A 8 10.66 -5.46 -24.82
C ALA A 8 9.15 -5.35 -24.50
N GLY A 9 8.41 -6.46 -24.55
CA GLY A 9 7.00 -6.53 -24.18
C GLY A 9 6.76 -6.30 -22.69
N ASP A 10 7.60 -6.87 -21.82
CA ASP A 10 7.54 -6.66 -20.38
C ASP A 10 7.82 -5.21 -20.00
N ARG A 11 8.80 -4.57 -20.65
CA ARG A 11 9.11 -3.15 -20.44
C ARG A 11 7.93 -2.27 -20.81
N GLU A 12 7.29 -2.50 -21.95
CA GLU A 12 6.12 -1.72 -22.38
C GLU A 12 4.93 -1.90 -21.43
N ALA A 13 4.70 -3.14 -20.94
CA ALA A 13 3.66 -3.44 -19.98
C ALA A 13 3.89 -2.73 -18.63
N LEU A 14 5.14 -2.72 -18.14
CA LEU A 14 5.52 -2.00 -16.93
C LEU A 14 5.35 -0.49 -17.09
N ASP A 15 5.76 0.05 -18.23
CA ASP A 15 5.60 1.46 -18.57
C ASP A 15 4.12 1.89 -18.58
N ALA A 16 3.27 1.09 -19.22
CA ALA A 16 1.83 1.33 -19.25
C ALA A 16 1.22 1.27 -17.84
N ARG A 17 1.65 0.31 -17.02
CA ARG A 17 1.21 0.19 -15.62
C ARG A 17 1.65 1.41 -14.81
N PHE A 18 2.89 1.86 -14.96
CA PHE A 18 3.40 3.03 -14.26
C PHE A 18 2.67 4.32 -14.66
N ARG A 19 2.38 4.51 -15.95
CA ARG A 19 1.59 5.66 -16.44
C ARG A 19 0.19 5.68 -15.85
N ARG A 20 -0.51 4.53 -15.83
CA ARG A 20 -1.83 4.39 -15.18
C ARG A 20 -1.75 4.70 -13.68
N TRP A 21 -0.75 4.18 -13.00
CA TRP A 21 -0.55 4.44 -11.58
C TRP A 21 -0.33 5.93 -11.30
N ARG A 22 0.55 6.61 -12.05
CA ARG A 22 0.76 8.07 -11.91
C ARG A 22 -0.50 8.88 -12.22
N ALA A 23 -1.28 8.48 -13.22
CA ALA A 23 -2.52 9.17 -13.56
C ALA A 23 -3.55 9.13 -12.41
N ALA A 24 -3.56 8.06 -11.62
CA ALA A 24 -4.41 7.89 -10.44
C ALA A 24 -3.83 8.56 -9.17
N HIS A 25 -2.51 8.70 -9.06
CA HIS A 25 -1.82 9.22 -7.87
C HIS A 25 -1.07 10.52 -8.19
N ARG A 26 -1.81 11.57 -8.57
CA ARG A 26 -1.23 12.83 -9.06
C ARG A 26 -0.64 13.73 -7.97
N THR A 27 -0.95 13.46 -6.71
CA THR A 27 -0.55 14.29 -5.57
C THR A 27 0.14 13.45 -4.49
N PRO A 28 1.05 14.02 -3.70
CA PRO A 28 1.65 13.30 -2.57
C PRO A 28 0.63 12.72 -1.61
N SER A 29 -0.49 13.42 -1.35
CA SER A 29 -1.57 12.92 -0.49
C SER A 29 -2.22 11.66 -1.06
N THR A 30 -2.53 11.62 -2.36
CA THR A 30 -3.10 10.42 -2.99
C THR A 30 -2.17 9.20 -2.92
N VAL A 31 -0.84 9.41 -2.95
CA VAL A 31 0.15 8.34 -2.75
C VAL A 31 0.14 7.87 -1.30
N LEU A 32 0.11 8.79 -0.34
CA LEU A 32 0.07 8.48 1.08
C LEU A 32 -1.18 7.70 1.48
N ASP A 33 -2.34 8.09 0.95
CA ASP A 33 -3.60 7.40 1.22
C ASP A 33 -3.58 5.97 0.66
N ALA A 34 -3.13 5.79 -0.58
CA ALA A 34 -2.96 4.45 -1.16
C ALA A 34 -1.97 3.59 -0.35
N HIS A 35 -0.88 4.20 0.14
CA HIS A 35 0.10 3.49 0.97
C HIS A 35 -0.48 3.08 2.33
N ARG A 36 -1.28 3.95 2.97
CA ARG A 36 -1.97 3.65 4.23
C ARG A 36 -2.89 2.45 4.10
N GLU A 37 -3.68 2.38 3.04
CA GLU A 37 -4.56 1.22 2.78
C GLU A 37 -3.75 -0.08 2.68
N VAL A 38 -2.64 -0.08 1.95
CA VAL A 38 -1.77 -1.26 1.82
C VAL A 38 -1.16 -1.67 3.16
N ILE A 39 -0.75 -0.72 4.00
CA ILE A 39 -0.24 -1.02 5.35
C ILE A 39 -1.34 -1.66 6.19
N LEU A 40 -2.55 -1.11 6.21
CA LEU A 40 -3.65 -1.64 7.01
C LEU A 40 -4.03 -3.06 6.62
N GLU A 41 -4.06 -3.36 5.33
CA GLU A 41 -4.29 -4.70 4.82
C GLU A 41 -3.22 -5.68 5.31
N ARG A 42 -1.93 -5.29 5.25
CA ARG A 42 -0.82 -6.12 5.74
C ARG A 42 -0.88 -6.34 7.25
N VAL A 43 -1.23 -5.31 8.02
CA VAL A 43 -1.42 -5.42 9.48
C VAL A 43 -2.56 -6.39 9.78
N SER A 44 -3.69 -6.27 9.10
CA SER A 44 -4.83 -7.20 9.24
C SER A 44 -4.41 -8.65 8.96
N GLN A 45 -3.62 -8.88 7.90
CA GLN A 45 -3.08 -10.19 7.56
C GLN A 45 -2.10 -10.72 8.61
N SER A 46 -1.18 -9.88 9.12
CA SER A 46 -0.23 -10.26 10.18
C SER A 46 -0.94 -10.65 11.46
N MET A 47 -1.87 -9.82 11.92
CA MET A 47 -2.62 -10.10 13.15
C MET A 47 -3.47 -11.36 13.02
N THR A 48 -4.05 -11.61 11.84
CA THR A 48 -4.75 -12.88 11.56
C THR A 48 -3.81 -14.08 11.67
N PHE A 49 -2.60 -13.98 11.11
CA PHE A 49 -1.58 -15.02 11.22
C PHE A 49 -1.16 -15.27 12.68
N GLU A 50 -1.14 -14.23 13.50
CA GLU A 50 -0.79 -14.28 14.93
C GLU A 50 -1.96 -14.71 15.83
N GLY A 51 -3.13 -15.02 15.28
CA GLY A 51 -4.30 -15.50 16.03
C GLY A 51 -5.22 -14.39 16.57
N GLU A 52 -4.99 -13.14 16.18
CA GLU A 52 -5.72 -11.94 16.62
C GLU A 52 -6.43 -11.27 15.42
N PRO A 53 -7.42 -11.92 14.78
CA PRO A 53 -8.02 -11.41 13.55
C PRO A 53 -8.71 -10.06 13.77
N VAL A 54 -8.38 -9.08 12.92
CA VAL A 54 -8.98 -7.75 12.92
C VAL A 54 -9.28 -7.30 11.50
N THR A 55 -10.40 -6.60 11.31
CA THR A 55 -10.75 -6.04 10.01
C THR A 55 -10.04 -4.72 9.75
N VAL A 56 -9.74 -4.41 8.49
CA VAL A 56 -9.18 -3.12 8.07
C VAL A 56 -10.05 -1.95 8.55
N SER A 57 -11.39 -2.06 8.47
CA SER A 57 -12.32 -1.02 8.97
C SER A 57 -12.17 -0.77 10.47
N ARG A 58 -11.95 -1.84 11.25
CA ARG A 58 -11.73 -1.73 12.69
C ARG A 58 -10.40 -1.04 12.98
N LEU A 59 -9.33 -1.37 12.25
CA LEU A 59 -8.04 -0.69 12.35
C LEU A 59 -8.14 0.81 12.03
N LYS A 60 -8.87 1.20 10.98
CA LYS A 60 -9.12 2.62 10.66
C LYS A 60 -9.80 3.35 11.81
N THR A 61 -10.85 2.76 12.36
CA THR A 61 -11.58 3.32 13.51
C THR A 61 -10.66 3.51 14.71
N LEU A 62 -9.78 2.55 15.00
CA LEU A 62 -8.84 2.63 16.11
C LEU A 62 -7.79 3.74 15.90
N LEU A 63 -7.28 3.89 14.67
CA LEU A 63 -6.32 4.94 14.33
C LEU A 63 -6.91 6.35 14.44
N GLU A 64 -8.17 6.52 14.05
CA GLU A 64 -8.90 7.78 14.21
C GLU A 64 -9.08 8.14 15.69
N GLN A 65 -9.26 7.13 16.54
CA GLN A 65 -9.45 7.29 17.99
C GLN A 65 -8.14 7.49 18.77
N SER A 66 -7.04 6.94 18.29
CA SER A 66 -5.73 7.00 18.96
C SER A 66 -5.03 8.36 18.88
N GLY A 67 -5.62 9.33 18.20
CA GLY A 67 -5.05 10.67 18.03
C GLY A 67 -3.77 10.67 17.17
N PRO A 68 -3.02 11.79 17.14
CA PRO A 68 -1.76 11.87 16.39
C PRO A 68 -0.77 10.82 16.88
N TRP A 69 -0.14 10.11 15.95
CA TRP A 69 0.98 9.21 16.28
C TRP A 69 2.04 9.99 17.06
N PRO A 70 2.50 9.52 18.23
CA PRO A 70 3.53 10.21 18.97
C PRO A 70 4.78 10.30 18.10
N LYS A 71 5.29 11.52 17.89
CA LYS A 71 6.50 11.74 17.07
C LYS A 71 7.74 11.04 17.64
N ASN A 72 7.69 10.65 18.90
CA ASN A 72 8.71 9.87 19.59
C ASN A 72 8.05 8.63 20.22
N PRO A 73 8.26 7.42 19.69
CA PRO A 73 7.75 6.19 20.29
C PRO A 73 8.50 5.76 21.56
N ASP A 74 9.59 6.44 21.93
CA ASP A 74 10.39 6.12 23.12
C ASP A 74 10.33 7.25 24.16
N THR A 75 9.41 7.15 25.11
CA THR A 75 9.57 7.67 26.48
C THR A 75 8.74 6.84 27.44
#